data_AF-A0A6J4RTU1-F1
#
_entry.id   AF-A0A6J4RTU1-F1
#
_cell.length_a   1.000
_cell.length_b   1.000
_cell.length_c   1.000
_cell.angle_alpha   90.00
_cell.angle_beta   90.00
_cell.angle_gamma   90.00
#
_symmetry.space_group_name_H-M   'P 1'
#
loop_
_entity.id
_entity.type
_entity.pdbx_description
1 polymer ?
#
loop_
_entity_poly.entity_id
_entity_poly.type
_entity_poly.pdbx_seq_one_letter_code
_entity_poly.pdbx_strand_id
1 'polypeptide(L)' 'MSTYELRQHLDNLRTERAYAQAIGLDHNDVYMNHLEGEYEAYTHAYVGAAVTELATFRGQLFGRPQG' A
#
# COMPACT_ATOMS: atom_id res chain seq x y z
N MET A 1 5.40 9.09 3.66
CA MET A 1 4.00 8.73 3.93
C MET A 1 3.96 7.83 5.14
N SER A 2 3.02 8.07 6.05
CA SER A 2 2.64 7.18 7.14
C SER A 2 1.97 5.91 6.63
N THR A 3 1.89 4.88 7.47
CA THR A 3 1.10 3.67 7.16
C THR A 3 -0.36 3.98 6.85
N TYR A 4 -0.95 4.97 7.52
CA TYR A 4 -2.31 5.44 7.25
C TYR A 4 -2.46 6.01 5.84
N GLU A 5 -1.56 6.91 5.43
CA GLU A 5 -1.59 7.51 4.08
C GLU A 5 -1.40 6.44 2.99
N LEU A 6 -0.49 5.49 3.22
CA LEU A 6 -0.27 4.36 2.30
C LEU A 6 -1.49 3.45 2.21
N ARG A 7 -2.16 3.18 3.34
CA ARG A 7 -3.39 2.38 3.36
C ARG A 7 -4.52 3.07 2.61
N GLN A 8 -4.68 4.38 2.81
CA GLN A 8 -5.66 5.19 2.09
C GLN A 8 -5.40 5.18 0.58
N HIS A 9 -4.13 5.29 0.17
CA HIS A 9 -3.77 5.21 -1.26
C HIS A 9 -4.12 3.84 -1.87
N LEU A 10 -3.86 2.75 -1.15
CA LEU A 10 -4.24 1.40 -1.60
C LEU A 10 -5.77 1.23 -1.74
N ASP A 11 -6.56 1.84 -0.86
CA ASP A 11 -8.03 1.83 -0.99
C ASP A 11 -8.50 2.65 -2.19
N ASN A 12 -7.83 3.78 -2.48
CA ASN A 12 -8.11 4.58 -3.67
C ASN A 12 -7.82 3.79 -4.95
N LEU A 13 -6.67 3.11 -5.04
CA LEU A 13 -6.32 2.29 -6.21
C LEU A 13 -7.30 1.14 -6.46
N ARG A 14 -7.79 0.49 -5.38
CA ARG A 14 -8.85 -0.53 -5.49
C ARG A 14 -10.16 0.07 -6.00
N THR A 15 -10.51 1.25 -5.51
CA THR A 15 -11.71 1.98 -5.94
C THR A 15 -11.61 2.38 -7.40
N GLU A 16 -10.45 2.90 -7.82
CA GLU A 16 -10.16 3.28 -9.20
C GLU A 16 -10.25 2.07 -10.13
N ARG A 17 -9.64 0.94 -9.77
CA ARG A 17 -9.76 -0.30 -10.55
C ARG A 17 -11.21 -0.77 -10.70
N ALA A 18 -11.98 -0.75 -9.62
CA ALA A 18 -13.39 -1.12 -9.66
C ALA A 18 -14.20 -0.17 -10.56
N TYR A 19 -13.92 1.14 -10.49
CA TYR A 19 -14.53 2.13 -11.36
C TYR A 19 -14.14 1.92 -12.83
N ALA A 20 -12.86 1.69 -13.11
CA ALA A 20 -12.35 1.39 -14.44
C ALA A 20 -13.06 0.18 -15.07
N GLN A 21 -13.23 -0.89 -14.30
CA GLN A 21 -14.01 -2.06 -14.73
C GLN A 21 -15.48 -1.69 -15.00
N ALA A 22 -16.09 -0.90 -14.12
CA ALA A 22 -17.50 -0.49 -14.28
C ALA A 22 -17.75 0.37 -15.54
N ILE A 23 -16.76 1.17 -15.96
CA ILE A 23 -16.84 1.98 -17.18
C ILE A 23 -16.26 1.29 -18.42
N GLY A 24 -15.89 0.01 -18.30
CA GLY A 24 -15.38 -0.81 -19.39
C GLY A 24 -13.97 -0.45 -19.84
N LEU A 25 -13.12 0.11 -18.97
CA LEU A 25 -11.69 0.32 -19.22
C LEU A 25 -10.83 -0.93 -18.94
N ASP A 26 -11.44 -2.03 -18.55
CA ASP A 26 -10.78 -3.32 -18.33
C ASP A 26 -10.14 -3.90 -19.59
N HIS A 27 -10.62 -3.53 -20.79
CA HIS A 27 -9.98 -3.86 -22.08
C HIS A 27 -8.68 -3.08 -22.36
N ASN A 28 -8.37 -2.04 -21.58
CA ASN A 28 -7.14 -1.26 -21.74
C ASN A 28 -6.04 -1.86 -20.85
N ASP A 29 -5.35 -2.87 -21.38
CA ASP A 29 -4.29 -3.58 -20.67
C ASP A 29 -3.17 -2.67 -20.17
N VAL A 30 -2.82 -1.62 -20.92
CA VAL A 30 -1.76 -0.67 -20.51
C VAL A 30 -2.16 0.05 -19.23
N TYR A 31 -3.39 0.54 -19.17
CA TYR A 31 -3.91 1.21 -17.98
C TYR A 31 -4.08 0.25 -16.81
N MET A 32 -4.65 -0.93 -17.05
CA MET A 32 -4.87 -1.93 -15.99
C MET A 32 -3.54 -2.47 -15.41
N ASN A 33 -2.52 -2.68 -16.25
CA ASN A 33 -1.19 -3.07 -15.80
C ASN A 33 -0.49 -1.93 -15.03
N HIS A 34 -0.70 -0.68 -15.43
CA HIS A 34 -0.18 0.47 -14.68
C HIS A 34 -0.81 0.53 -13.28
N LEU A 35 -2.13 0.36 -13.17
CA LEU A 35 -2.83 0.31 -11.88
C LEU A 35 -2.35 -0.83 -10.99
N GLU A 36 -2.13 -2.02 -11.56
CA GLU A 36 -1.59 -3.16 -10.81
C GLU A 36 -0.17 -2.88 -10.33
N GLY A 37 0.71 -2.39 -11.20
CA GLY A 37 2.09 -2.08 -10.83
C GLY A 37 2.18 -1.00 -9.74
N GLU A 38 1.30 0.01 -9.80
CA GLU A 38 1.20 1.00 -8.74
C GLU A 38 0.71 0.37 -7.43
N TYR A 39 -0.32 -0.48 -7.48
CA TYR A 39 -0.85 -1.17 -6.31
C TYR A 39 0.19 -2.08 -5.64
N GLU A 40 0.98 -2.81 -6.41
CA GLU A 40 2.09 -3.62 -5.91
C GLU A 40 3.17 -2.75 -5.24
N ALA A 41 3.59 -1.67 -5.89
CA ALA A 41 4.60 -0.75 -5.36
C ALA A 41 4.17 -0.15 -4.00
N TYR A 42 2.92 0.30 -3.89
CA TYR A 42 2.38 0.84 -2.64
C TYR A 42 2.14 -0.23 -1.58
N THR A 43 1.86 -1.47 -1.98
CA THR A 43 1.76 -2.60 -1.04
C THR A 43 3.11 -2.86 -0.38
N HIS A 44 4.20 -2.87 -1.15
CA HIS A 44 5.55 -3.00 -0.61
C HIS A 44 5.91 -1.84 0.31
N ALA A 45 5.60 -0.60 -0.09
CA ALA A 45 5.83 0.58 0.76
C ALA A 45 5.04 0.50 2.07
N TYR A 46 3.77 0.11 2.03
CA TYR A 46 2.92 -0.07 3.21
C TYR A 46 3.49 -1.12 4.16
N VAL A 47 3.85 -2.30 3.65
CA VAL A 47 4.43 -3.36 4.47
C VAL A 47 5.73 -2.89 5.13
N GLY A 48 6.63 -2.26 4.37
CA GLY A 48 7.88 -1.70 4.91
C GLY A 48 7.67 -0.66 6.00
N ALA A 49 6.72 0.26 5.82
CA ALA A 49 6.35 1.25 6.82
C ALA A 49 5.73 0.60 8.06
N ALA A 50 4.80 -0.35 7.87
CA ALA A 50 4.10 -1.02 8.96
C ALA A 50 5.02 -1.84 9.85
N VAL A 51 5.97 -2.58 9.27
CA VAL A 51 6.95 -3.34 10.07
C VAL A 51 7.91 -2.40 10.82
N THR A 52 8.26 -1.26 10.23
CA THR A 52 9.13 -0.25 10.87
C THR A 52 8.44 0.43 12.04
N GLU A 53 7.16 0.81 11.87
CA GLU A 53 6.33 1.36 12.95
C GLU A 53 6.17 0.33 14.08
N LEU A 54 5.87 -0.93 13.75
CA LEU A 54 5.76 -2.01 14.74
C LEU A 54 7.07 -2.23 15.50
N ALA A 55 8.21 -2.29 14.81
CA ALA A 55 9.51 -2.46 15.43
C ALA A 55 9.83 -1.28 16.38
N THR A 56 9.46 -0.07 15.99
CA THR A 56 9.61 1.14 16.80
C THR A 56 8.75 1.06 18.06
N PHE A 57 7.46 0.72 17.94
CA PHE A 57 6.57 0.56 19.09
C PHE A 57 7.03 -0.55 20.03
N ARG A 58 7.52 -1.68 19.48
CA ARG A 58 8.12 -2.76 20.28
C ARG A 58 9.35 -2.29 21.07
N GLY A 59 10.24 -1.53 20.44
CA GLY A 59 11.43 -0.96 21.10
C GLY A 59 11.09 0.07 22.19
N GLN A 60 9.99 0.81 22.03
CA GLN A 60 9.50 1.74 23.06
C GLN A 60 8.90 0.98 24.26
N LEU A 61 8.18 -0.12 24.01
CA LEU A 61 7.53 -0.93 25.06
C LEU A 61 8.51 -1.78 25.87
N PHE A 62 9.52 -2.37 25.22
CA PHE A 62 10.42 -3.36 25.84
C PHE A 62 11.86 -2.87 26.01
N GLY A 63 12.13 -1.61 25.67
CA GLY A 63 13.50 -1.10 25.52
C GLY A 63 14.15 -1.57 24.21
N ARG A 64 15.20 -0.88 23.78
CA ARG A 64 15.99 -1.30 22.62
C ARG A 64 16.63 -2.67 22.97
N PRO A 65 16.43 -3.73 22.17
CA PRO A 65 17.13 -4.99 22.42
C PRO A 65 18.63 -4.70 22.41
N GLN A 66 19.28 -4.99 23.54
CA GLN A 66 20.72 -4.90 23.66
C GLN A 66 21.27 -6.23 23.11
N GLY A 67 21.62 -6.23 21.82
CA GLY A 67 22.13 -7.40 21.12
C GLY A 67 22.42 -7.08 19.67
#